data_AF-A0A7L4MHC3-F1
#
_entry.id   AF-A0A7L4MHC3-F1
#
_cell.length_a   1.000
_cell.length_b   1.000
_cell.length_c   1.000
_cell.angle_alpha   90.00
_cell.angle_beta   90.00
_cell.angle_gamma   90.00
#
_symmetry.space_group_name_H-M   'P 1'
#
loop_
_entity.id
_entity.type
_entity.pdbx_description
1 polymer ?
#
loop_
_entity_poly.entity_id
_entity_poly.type
_entity_poly.pdbx_seq_one_letter_code
_entity_poly.pdbx_strand_id
1 'polypeptide(L)'
;MTMLKQFGIIFFCSLLSPSQEVLSGLSCAISSRAMQNVLSDAIIHKGLLEQHLQGLVFPNIVGDGGLLNSPTSITGLHLVKSRFPKLSVVLLPGIGVQLIIAAKLELSGNCLVGLLSDLIDILVDVNITANVKCTNFESGTVQVVIEDCLCILGAIKIKILSGLLSLSINEIVLNQLRATLPGLLCPVVDIVINLVNIQLMGTLNAVIPVGTAGTIHYQLASLPFTSGLFLGLDLDGAVKQVGGSIIPHDSSASALPPLLDKFLVLVLRQSFISAVLSLLIQIPPQTFICTPEFFSGASRLQEAITTLAPAGCSMCRGTSPLSIKLALSGNPLILLEENKATVELSVMIQAFIQRLDGPILNLLLLKADLGLNAQVSIAGGRLVLGLSLG
;
A
#
# COMPACT_ATOMS: atom_id res chain seq x y z
N MET A 1 -8.28 7.68 -59.60
CA MET A 1 -7.21 7.03 -58.83
C MET A 1 -6.79 7.95 -57.69
N THR A 2 -7.73 8.19 -56.78
CA THR A 2 -7.67 9.11 -55.62
C THR A 2 -9.03 8.96 -54.94
N MET A 3 -9.11 8.97 -53.60
CA MET A 3 -10.31 8.69 -52.78
C MET A 3 -10.56 7.22 -52.36
N LEU A 4 -9.52 6.43 -52.06
CA LEU A 4 -9.71 5.20 -51.27
C LEU A 4 -8.54 4.86 -50.33
N LYS A 5 -7.81 5.89 -49.85
CA LYS A 5 -6.71 5.71 -48.89
C LYS A 5 -6.79 6.59 -47.63
N GLN A 6 -7.88 7.32 -47.43
CA GLN A 6 -8.04 8.21 -46.28
C GLN A 6 -9.06 7.74 -45.22
N PHE A 7 -9.81 6.67 -45.48
CA PHE A 7 -10.74 6.10 -44.49
C PHE A 7 -10.13 4.98 -43.62
N GLY A 8 -8.90 4.52 -43.93
CA GLY A 8 -8.23 3.46 -43.17
C GLY A 8 -7.45 3.93 -41.93
N ILE A 9 -7.21 5.24 -41.78
CA ILE A 9 -6.44 5.80 -40.65
C ILE A 9 -7.37 6.35 -39.56
N ILE A 10 -8.58 6.78 -39.90
CA ILE A 10 -9.53 7.34 -38.92
C ILE A 10 -10.31 6.22 -38.18
N PHE A 11 -10.44 5.03 -38.78
CA PHE A 11 -11.12 3.88 -38.16
C PHE A 11 -10.19 2.98 -37.33
N PHE A 12 -8.86 3.09 -37.48
CA PHE A 12 -7.89 2.35 -36.67
C PHE A 12 -7.40 3.10 -35.43
N CYS A 13 -7.58 4.42 -35.36
CA CYS A 13 -7.29 5.20 -34.14
C CYS A 13 -8.44 5.19 -33.12
N SER A 14 -9.62 4.66 -33.48
CA SER A 14 -10.79 4.52 -32.60
C SER A 14 -10.94 3.11 -32.00
N LEU A 15 -10.05 2.19 -32.35
CA LEU A 15 -9.90 0.86 -31.72
C LEU A 15 -8.69 0.76 -30.78
N LEU A 16 -7.90 1.83 -30.67
CA LEU A 16 -7.12 2.07 -29.47
C LEU A 16 -8.12 2.57 -28.43
N SER A 17 -8.82 1.63 -27.78
CA SER A 17 -9.16 1.86 -26.38
C SER A 17 -7.90 2.45 -25.75
N PRO A 18 -7.94 3.61 -25.08
CA PRO A 18 -6.86 3.90 -24.16
C PRO A 18 -6.87 2.69 -23.23
N SER A 19 -5.87 1.81 -23.37
CA SER A 19 -5.49 0.93 -22.27
C SER A 19 -5.41 1.89 -21.12
N GLN A 20 -6.39 1.81 -20.23
CA GLN A 20 -6.66 2.77 -19.19
C GLN A 20 -5.32 3.01 -18.53
N GLU A 21 -4.64 4.09 -18.92
CA GLU A 21 -3.32 4.39 -18.42
C GLU A 21 -3.65 4.77 -17.01
N VAL A 22 -3.43 3.78 -16.14
CA VAL A 22 -3.80 3.90 -14.76
C VAL A 22 -3.00 5.08 -14.26
N LEU A 23 -3.75 6.09 -13.85
CA LEU A 23 -3.25 7.29 -13.23
C LEU A 23 -2.75 6.92 -11.83
N SER A 24 -1.59 6.26 -11.75
CA SER A 24 -0.77 6.03 -10.57
C SER A 24 0.39 7.04 -10.36
N GLY A 25 0.22 8.06 -9.52
CA GLY A 25 1.33 8.99 -9.17
C GLY A 25 2.43 8.38 -8.28
N LEU A 26 2.21 7.15 -7.81
CA LEU A 26 3.00 6.44 -6.80
C LEU A 26 3.12 4.98 -7.21
N SER A 27 4.31 4.37 -7.16
CA SER A 27 4.45 2.94 -7.43
C SER A 27 5.23 2.27 -6.31
N CYS A 28 4.85 1.06 -5.94
CA CYS A 28 5.41 0.32 -4.83
C CYS A 28 5.80 -1.09 -5.27
N ALA A 29 6.96 -1.55 -4.84
CA ALA A 29 7.43 -2.92 -5.05
C ALA A 29 7.65 -3.59 -3.70
N ILE A 30 7.13 -4.80 -3.54
CA ILE A 30 7.20 -5.60 -2.31
C ILE A 30 7.93 -6.91 -2.59
N SER A 31 8.93 -7.25 -1.77
CA SER A 31 9.67 -8.52 -1.90
C SER A 31 8.79 -9.72 -1.53
N SER A 32 9.07 -10.88 -2.14
CA SER A 32 8.52 -12.16 -1.71
C SER A 32 8.78 -12.43 -0.21
N ARG A 33 9.94 -12.04 0.30
CA ARG A 33 10.29 -12.17 1.73
C ARG A 33 9.43 -11.29 2.64
N ALA A 34 9.16 -10.04 2.24
CA ALA A 34 8.24 -9.17 2.98
C ALA A 34 6.84 -9.77 3.02
N MET A 35 6.33 -10.24 1.89
CA MET A 35 5.04 -10.91 1.82
C MET A 35 4.99 -12.16 2.70
N GLN A 36 6.04 -12.99 2.66
CA GLN A 36 6.14 -14.17 3.50
C GLN A 36 6.12 -13.82 4.99
N ASN A 37 6.82 -12.76 5.41
CA ASN A 37 6.83 -12.32 6.80
C ASN A 37 5.44 -11.85 7.25
N VAL A 38 4.75 -11.03 6.43
CA VAL A 38 3.41 -10.53 6.74
C VAL A 38 2.39 -11.68 6.78
N LEU A 39 2.43 -12.58 5.80
CA LEU A 39 1.53 -13.73 5.76
C LEU A 39 1.82 -14.71 6.89
N SER A 40 3.08 -14.95 7.24
CA SER A 40 3.42 -15.80 8.39
C SER A 40 2.93 -15.18 9.70
N ASP A 41 3.10 -13.87 9.89
CA ASP A 41 2.58 -13.16 11.07
C ASP A 41 1.05 -13.25 11.17
N ALA A 42 0.35 -12.94 10.09
CA ALA A 42 -1.11 -12.94 10.07
C ALA A 42 -1.71 -14.34 10.17
N ILE A 43 -1.21 -15.30 9.40
CA ILE A 43 -1.80 -16.64 9.26
C ILE A 43 -1.39 -17.54 10.43
N ILE A 44 -0.12 -17.48 10.86
CA ILE A 44 0.44 -18.37 11.88
C ILE A 44 0.46 -17.68 13.25
N HIS A 45 1.12 -16.53 13.39
CA HIS A 45 1.36 -15.95 14.71
C HIS A 45 0.11 -15.34 15.36
N LYS A 46 -0.76 -14.70 14.58
CA LYS A 46 -2.07 -14.23 15.04
C LYS A 46 -3.11 -15.35 15.12
N GLY A 47 -2.74 -16.58 14.74
CA GLY A 47 -3.59 -17.76 14.88
C GLY A 47 -4.83 -17.75 13.98
N LEU A 48 -4.90 -16.92 12.93
CA LEU A 48 -6.07 -16.85 12.05
C LEU A 48 -6.41 -18.23 11.46
N LEU A 49 -5.40 -18.98 11.03
CA LEU A 49 -5.60 -20.31 10.47
C LEU A 49 -6.03 -21.31 11.55
N GLU A 50 -5.36 -21.30 12.70
CA GLU A 50 -5.70 -22.17 13.82
C GLU A 50 -7.15 -21.96 14.30
N GLN A 51 -7.58 -20.70 14.43
CA GLN A 51 -8.93 -20.35 14.87
C GLN A 51 -10.01 -20.89 13.92
N HIS A 52 -9.78 -20.82 12.60
CA HIS A 52 -10.73 -21.34 11.62
C HIS A 52 -10.66 -22.87 11.49
N LEU A 53 -9.51 -23.48 11.77
CA LEU A 53 -9.39 -24.94 11.80
C LEU A 53 -10.07 -25.58 13.01
N GLN A 54 -10.12 -24.91 14.17
CA GLN A 54 -10.79 -25.43 15.37
C GLN A 54 -12.31 -25.59 15.18
N GLY A 55 -12.90 -24.82 14.25
CA GLY A 55 -14.33 -24.93 13.89
C GLY A 55 -14.65 -26.05 12.90
N LEU A 56 -13.67 -26.84 12.44
CA LEU A 56 -13.89 -27.88 11.45
C LEU A 56 -14.62 -29.10 12.05
N VAL A 57 -15.67 -29.53 11.35
CA VAL A 57 -16.39 -30.76 11.65
C VAL A 57 -15.90 -31.85 10.71
N PHE A 58 -15.34 -32.92 11.28
CA PHE A 58 -14.91 -34.07 10.50
C PHE A 58 -16.06 -35.07 10.34
N PRO A 59 -16.29 -35.62 9.14
CA PRO A 59 -17.27 -36.66 8.92
C PRO A 59 -16.85 -37.96 9.64
N ASN A 60 -17.85 -38.74 10.05
CA ASN A 60 -17.62 -40.07 10.60
C ASN A 60 -17.05 -40.99 9.51
N ILE A 61 -16.12 -41.86 9.90
CA ILE A 61 -15.51 -42.85 9.00
C ILE A 61 -16.14 -44.19 9.30
N VAL A 62 -16.78 -44.81 8.31
CA VAL A 62 -17.39 -46.14 8.46
C VAL A 62 -16.73 -47.09 7.48
N GLY A 63 -16.22 -48.21 7.99
CA GLY A 63 -15.58 -49.27 7.21
C GLY A 63 -16.37 -50.57 7.33
N ASP A 64 -16.61 -51.22 6.19
CA ASP A 64 -17.47 -52.39 6.05
C ASP A 64 -16.88 -53.71 6.63
N GLY A 65 -15.87 -53.58 7.50
CA GLY A 65 -15.14 -54.68 8.10
C GLY A 65 -14.05 -55.23 7.19
N GLY A 66 -12.83 -55.33 7.73
CA GLY A 66 -11.73 -56.03 7.07
C GLY A 66 -11.87 -57.54 7.17
N LEU A 67 -10.74 -58.25 7.17
CA LEU A 67 -10.61 -59.73 7.17
C LEU A 67 -11.42 -60.48 8.26
N LEU A 68 -11.92 -59.78 9.27
CA LEU A 68 -12.69 -60.33 10.41
C LEU A 68 -14.20 -60.02 10.36
N ASN A 69 -14.72 -59.39 9.29
CA ASN A 69 -16.12 -58.94 9.17
C ASN A 69 -16.62 -58.08 10.36
N SER A 70 -15.72 -57.48 11.13
CA SER A 70 -16.07 -56.60 12.24
C SER A 70 -16.26 -55.16 11.71
N PRO A 71 -17.49 -54.62 11.68
CA PRO A 71 -17.69 -53.25 11.23
C PRO A 71 -16.85 -52.31 12.10
N THR A 72 -16.13 -51.41 11.45
CA THR A 72 -15.30 -50.42 12.12
C THR A 72 -15.91 -49.04 11.89
N SER A 73 -16.20 -48.30 12.95
CA SER A 73 -16.69 -46.93 12.85
C SER A 73 -15.83 -45.99 13.69
N ILE A 74 -15.43 -44.87 13.10
CA ILE A 74 -14.72 -43.81 13.79
C ILE A 74 -15.65 -42.60 13.83
N THR A 75 -15.92 -42.13 15.03
CA THR A 75 -16.90 -41.07 15.27
C THR A 75 -16.32 -39.99 16.18
N GLY A 76 -16.84 -38.77 16.07
CA GLY A 76 -16.41 -37.66 16.92
C GLY A 76 -14.97 -37.21 16.66
N LEU A 77 -14.49 -37.38 15.41
CA LEU A 77 -13.19 -36.85 15.01
C LEU A 77 -13.20 -35.33 15.15
N HIS A 78 -12.21 -34.81 15.87
CA HIS A 78 -12.02 -33.39 16.06
C HIS A 78 -10.53 -33.06 16.08
N LEU A 79 -10.22 -31.81 15.75
CA LEU A 79 -8.86 -31.30 15.79
C LEU A 79 -8.47 -30.97 17.24
N VAL A 80 -7.47 -31.67 17.75
CA VAL A 80 -6.91 -31.42 19.10
C VAL A 80 -5.84 -30.34 19.02
N LYS A 81 -4.96 -30.43 18.01
CA LYS A 81 -3.85 -29.49 17.86
C LYS A 81 -3.47 -29.32 16.40
N SER A 82 -3.13 -28.09 16.03
CA SER A 82 -2.50 -27.80 14.74
C SER A 82 -1.14 -27.13 14.94
N ARG A 83 -0.20 -27.40 14.05
CA ARG A 83 1.10 -26.71 14.00
C ARG A 83 1.43 -26.37 12.57
N PHE A 84 1.91 -25.16 12.32
CA PHE A 84 2.30 -24.69 10.99
C PHE A 84 3.81 -24.47 10.95
N PRO A 85 4.62 -25.50 10.73
CA PRO A 85 6.09 -25.39 10.77
C PRO A 85 6.66 -24.45 9.70
N LYS A 86 5.98 -24.25 8.56
CA LYS A 86 6.52 -23.45 7.46
C LYS A 86 5.39 -22.86 6.62
N LEU A 87 5.54 -21.57 6.30
CA LEU A 87 4.82 -20.88 5.24
C LEU A 87 5.85 -20.27 4.30
N SER A 88 5.71 -20.51 3.00
CA SER A 88 6.55 -19.90 1.97
C SER A 88 5.71 -19.29 0.86
N VAL A 89 6.22 -18.21 0.29
CA VAL A 89 5.57 -17.42 -0.75
C VAL A 89 6.46 -17.38 -1.97
N VAL A 90 5.91 -17.72 -3.13
CA VAL A 90 6.59 -17.65 -4.43
C VAL A 90 5.77 -16.73 -5.33
N LEU A 91 6.43 -15.78 -5.97
CA LEU A 91 5.78 -14.89 -6.92
C LEU A 91 5.90 -15.50 -8.32
N LEU A 92 4.77 -15.73 -8.97
CA LEU A 92 4.71 -16.29 -10.30
C LEU A 92 4.44 -15.15 -11.29
N PRO A 93 5.38 -14.82 -12.20
CA PRO A 93 5.24 -13.68 -13.11
C PRO A 93 3.93 -13.71 -13.89
N GLY A 94 3.12 -12.65 -13.78
CA GLY A 94 1.85 -12.50 -14.51
C GLY A 94 0.73 -13.47 -14.11
N ILE A 95 0.98 -14.41 -13.20
CA ILE A 95 0.00 -15.39 -12.72
C ILE A 95 -0.55 -14.96 -11.36
N GLY A 96 0.35 -14.66 -10.42
CA GLY A 96 -0.03 -14.26 -9.07
C GLY A 96 0.96 -14.77 -8.03
N VAL A 97 0.43 -15.11 -6.86
CA VAL A 97 1.19 -15.48 -5.66
C VAL A 97 0.90 -16.93 -5.32
N GLN A 98 1.93 -17.78 -5.33
CA GLN A 98 1.81 -19.14 -4.84
C GLN A 98 2.19 -19.21 -3.37
N LEU A 99 1.26 -19.71 -2.57
CA LEU A 99 1.40 -19.93 -1.14
C LEU A 99 1.59 -21.43 -0.87
N ILE A 100 2.60 -21.78 -0.08
CA ILE A 100 2.85 -23.16 0.33
C ILE A 100 2.88 -23.19 1.87
N ILE A 101 1.95 -23.94 2.46
CA ILE A 101 1.78 -24.09 3.91
C ILE A 101 2.00 -25.55 4.28
N ALA A 102 3.04 -25.80 5.07
CA ALA A 102 3.20 -27.08 5.75
C ALA A 102 2.47 -27.02 7.09
N ALA A 103 1.59 -28.00 7.34
CA ALA A 103 0.80 -28.15 8.55
C ALA A 103 0.97 -29.55 9.15
N LYS A 104 0.87 -29.65 10.47
CA LYS A 104 0.77 -30.91 11.21
C LYS A 104 -0.49 -30.86 12.04
N LEU A 105 -1.40 -31.78 11.79
CA LEU A 105 -2.69 -31.84 12.46
C LEU A 105 -2.72 -33.08 13.35
N GLU A 106 -3.18 -32.89 14.58
CA GLU A 106 -3.42 -33.93 15.57
C GLU A 106 -4.93 -34.03 15.77
N LEU A 107 -5.51 -35.12 15.30
CA LEU A 107 -6.93 -35.41 15.39
C LEU A 107 -7.15 -36.51 16.43
N SER A 108 -8.23 -36.40 17.20
CA SER A 108 -8.64 -37.46 18.13
C SER A 108 -10.12 -37.78 17.94
N GLY A 109 -10.49 -39.02 18.22
CA GLY A 109 -11.86 -39.49 18.10
C GLY A 109 -12.07 -40.85 18.75
N ASN A 110 -13.29 -41.37 18.63
CA ASN A 110 -13.66 -42.69 19.14
C ASN A 110 -13.65 -43.70 18.01
N CYS A 111 -12.93 -44.81 18.17
CA CYS A 111 -12.92 -45.95 17.26
C CYS A 111 -13.70 -47.11 17.87
N LEU A 112 -14.74 -47.55 17.16
CA LEU A 112 -15.54 -48.72 17.49
C LEU A 112 -15.16 -49.83 16.52
N VAL A 113 -14.67 -50.96 17.03
CA VAL A 113 -14.40 -52.18 16.24
C VAL A 113 -15.27 -53.30 16.79
N GLY A 114 -16.37 -53.61 16.10
CA GLY A 114 -17.39 -54.53 16.62
C GLY A 114 -18.09 -53.96 17.87
N LEU A 115 -17.83 -54.56 19.04
CA LEU A 115 -18.36 -54.11 20.35
C LEU A 115 -17.33 -53.39 21.23
N LEU A 116 -16.09 -53.27 20.77
CA LEU A 116 -15.01 -52.65 21.53
C LEU A 116 -14.94 -51.17 21.17
N SER A 117 -15.00 -50.31 22.20
CA SER A 117 -14.77 -48.87 22.07
C SER A 117 -13.37 -48.53 22.53
N ASP A 118 -12.66 -47.79 21.70
CA ASP A 118 -11.32 -47.31 21.98
C ASP A 118 -11.13 -45.87 21.46
N LEU A 119 -10.07 -45.20 21.88
CA LEU A 119 -9.70 -43.89 21.35
C LEU A 119 -8.65 -44.03 20.26
N ILE A 120 -8.80 -43.21 19.23
CA ILE A 120 -7.87 -43.13 18.11
C ILE A 120 -7.29 -41.72 18.02
N ASP A 121 -5.95 -41.66 18.00
CA ASP A 121 -5.19 -40.45 17.76
C ASP A 121 -4.50 -40.53 16.40
N ILE A 122 -4.70 -39.51 15.57
CA ILE A 122 -4.19 -39.45 14.22
C ILE A 122 -3.32 -38.20 14.08
N LEU A 123 -2.05 -38.40 13.78
CA LEU A 123 -1.16 -37.33 13.37
C LEU A 123 -1.00 -37.35 11.86
N VAL A 124 -1.36 -36.26 11.20
CA VAL A 124 -1.24 -36.11 9.75
C VAL A 124 -0.38 -34.88 9.41
N ASP A 125 0.67 -35.11 8.63
CA ASP A 125 1.41 -34.05 7.98
C ASP A 125 0.68 -33.67 6.67
N VAL A 126 0.43 -32.38 6.46
CA VAL A 126 -0.28 -31.86 5.28
C VAL A 126 0.56 -30.76 4.64
N ASN A 127 0.63 -30.76 3.32
CA ASN A 127 1.19 -29.67 2.55
C ASN A 127 0.11 -29.07 1.65
N ILE A 128 -0.21 -27.79 1.88
CA ILE A 128 -1.23 -27.06 1.14
C ILE A 128 -0.52 -26.09 0.19
N THR A 129 -0.80 -26.20 -1.09
CA THR A 129 -0.35 -25.26 -2.12
C THR A 129 -1.56 -24.52 -2.66
N ALA A 130 -1.57 -23.19 -2.56
CA ALA A 130 -2.65 -22.35 -3.05
C ALA A 130 -2.11 -21.28 -4.00
N ASN A 131 -2.71 -21.16 -5.19
CA ASN A 131 -2.42 -20.08 -6.13
C ASN A 131 -3.43 -18.94 -5.91
N VAL A 132 -2.92 -17.81 -5.45
CA VAL A 132 -3.67 -16.60 -5.11
C VAL A 132 -3.49 -15.56 -6.22
N LYS A 133 -4.58 -14.98 -6.68
CA LYS A 133 -4.61 -13.98 -7.75
C LYS A 133 -5.48 -12.80 -7.38
N CYS A 134 -5.07 -11.62 -7.83
CA CYS A 134 -5.92 -10.43 -7.77
C CYS A 134 -6.72 -10.37 -9.07
N THR A 135 -8.03 -10.14 -8.98
CA THR A 135 -8.95 -9.99 -10.11
C THR A 135 -9.91 -8.82 -9.85
N ASN A 136 -10.74 -8.48 -10.85
CA ASN A 136 -11.85 -7.53 -10.73
C ASN A 136 -11.46 -6.21 -10.04
N PHE A 137 -10.55 -5.46 -10.66
CA PHE A 137 -10.20 -4.13 -10.18
C PHE A 137 -11.33 -3.14 -10.46
N GLU A 138 -11.90 -2.58 -9.40
CA GLU A 138 -12.91 -1.54 -9.48
C GLU A 138 -12.65 -0.46 -8.42
N SER A 139 -12.47 0.79 -8.86
CA SER A 139 -12.40 1.98 -8.00
C SER A 139 -11.45 1.83 -6.79
N GLY A 140 -10.25 1.32 -7.02
CA GLY A 140 -9.24 1.14 -5.97
C GLY A 140 -9.42 -0.08 -5.09
N THR A 141 -10.32 -0.99 -5.45
CA THR A 141 -10.48 -2.29 -4.78
C THR A 141 -10.18 -3.42 -5.73
N VAL A 142 -9.62 -4.51 -5.20
CA VAL A 142 -9.39 -5.76 -5.93
C VAL A 142 -10.02 -6.92 -5.20
N GLN A 143 -10.48 -7.89 -5.96
CA GLN A 143 -10.89 -9.18 -5.42
C GLN A 143 -9.66 -10.08 -5.37
N VAL A 144 -9.44 -10.74 -4.24
CA VAL A 144 -8.43 -11.79 -4.12
C VAL A 144 -9.13 -13.13 -4.22
N VAL A 145 -8.69 -13.97 -5.14
CA VAL A 145 -9.28 -15.29 -5.40
C VAL A 145 -8.21 -16.36 -5.33
N ILE A 146 -8.59 -17.54 -4.84
CA ILE A 146 -7.78 -18.76 -4.94
C ILE A 146 -8.26 -19.53 -6.17
N GLU A 147 -7.43 -19.60 -7.22
CA GLU A 147 -7.77 -20.36 -8.45
C GLU A 147 -7.53 -21.86 -8.26
N ASP A 148 -6.38 -22.23 -7.66
CA ASP A 148 -6.04 -23.63 -7.40
C ASP A 148 -5.63 -23.80 -5.94
N CYS A 149 -6.29 -24.73 -5.23
CA CYS A 149 -5.84 -25.18 -3.92
C CYS A 149 -5.65 -26.70 -3.92
N LEU A 150 -4.41 -27.12 -3.73
CA LEU A 150 -4.02 -28.52 -3.66
C LEU A 150 -3.57 -28.84 -2.24
N CYS A 151 -4.17 -29.87 -1.66
CA CYS A 151 -3.83 -30.35 -0.33
C CYS A 151 -3.29 -31.78 -0.44
N ILE A 152 -1.99 -31.95 -0.19
CA ILE A 152 -1.31 -33.24 -0.27
C ILE A 152 -1.03 -33.73 1.14
N LEU A 153 -1.50 -34.94 1.45
CA LEU A 153 -1.24 -35.60 2.71
C LEU A 153 0.13 -36.30 2.64
N GLY A 154 0.99 -36.01 3.60
CA GLY A 154 2.29 -36.62 3.79
C GLY A 154 2.22 -37.84 4.72
N ALA A 155 3.11 -37.88 5.71
CA ALA A 155 3.14 -38.96 6.69
C ALA A 155 1.89 -38.93 7.59
N ILE A 156 1.26 -40.09 7.74
CA ILE A 156 0.13 -40.30 8.64
C ILE A 156 0.54 -41.34 9.67
N LYS A 157 0.39 -41.00 10.95
CA LYS A 157 0.64 -41.89 12.08
C LYS A 157 -0.65 -42.04 12.87
N ILE A 158 -1.14 -43.27 12.94
CA ILE A 158 -2.36 -43.61 13.66
C ILE A 158 -1.93 -44.37 14.91
N LYS A 159 -2.47 -43.97 16.06
CA LYS A 159 -2.29 -44.65 17.34
C LYS A 159 -3.66 -44.99 17.89
N ILE A 160 -3.81 -46.23 18.32
CA ILE A 160 -5.00 -46.73 19.00
C ILE A 160 -4.55 -47.07 20.42
N LEU A 161 -5.26 -46.59 21.45
CA LEU A 161 -4.82 -46.73 22.85
C LEU A 161 -4.71 -48.19 23.31
N SER A 162 -5.55 -49.10 22.80
CA SER A 162 -5.44 -50.54 23.04
C SER A 162 -4.24 -51.21 22.36
N GLY A 163 -3.48 -50.48 21.52
CA GLY A 163 -2.35 -51.01 20.76
C GLY A 163 -2.74 -51.90 19.56
N LEU A 164 -4.04 -52.06 19.30
CA LEU A 164 -4.57 -52.98 18.29
C LEU A 164 -4.69 -52.31 16.91
N LEU A 165 -3.57 -51.95 16.30
CA LEU A 165 -3.55 -51.39 14.93
C LEU A 165 -3.70 -52.49 13.88
N SER A 166 -4.90 -52.65 13.32
CA SER A 166 -5.12 -53.49 12.13
C SER A 166 -4.78 -52.70 10.85
N LEU A 167 -4.12 -53.36 9.89
CA LEU A 167 -3.80 -52.80 8.57
C LEU A 167 -5.05 -52.25 7.85
N SER A 168 -6.20 -52.90 8.03
CA SER A 168 -7.48 -52.47 7.43
C SER A 168 -7.95 -51.09 7.92
N ILE A 169 -7.74 -50.78 9.21
CA ILE A 169 -8.13 -49.49 9.80
C ILE A 169 -7.27 -48.37 9.20
N ASN A 170 -5.97 -48.63 9.02
CA ASN A 170 -5.06 -47.67 8.42
C ASN A 170 -5.47 -47.29 7.00
N GLU A 171 -5.86 -48.25 6.16
CA GLU A 171 -6.28 -47.97 4.78
C GLU A 171 -7.59 -47.18 4.71
N ILE A 172 -8.59 -47.55 5.53
CA ILE A 172 -9.89 -46.86 5.57
C ILE A 172 -9.72 -45.40 6.03
N VAL A 173 -8.98 -45.18 7.12
CA VAL A 173 -8.69 -43.84 7.65
C VAL A 173 -7.91 -43.03 6.62
N LEU A 174 -6.90 -43.63 5.99
CA LEU A 174 -6.08 -42.96 4.98
C LEU A 174 -6.91 -42.50 3.78
N ASN A 175 -7.75 -43.37 3.22
CA ASN A 175 -8.58 -43.05 2.07
C ASN A 175 -9.61 -41.96 2.41
N GLN A 176 -10.25 -42.06 3.58
CA GLN A 176 -11.22 -41.06 4.00
C GLN A 176 -10.59 -39.70 4.27
N LEU A 177 -9.43 -39.65 4.94
CA LEU A 177 -8.71 -38.39 5.17
C LEU A 177 -8.22 -37.76 3.87
N ARG A 178 -7.74 -38.56 2.91
CA ARG A 178 -7.36 -38.07 1.58
C ARG A 178 -8.53 -37.46 0.81
N ALA A 179 -9.74 -38.04 0.95
CA ALA A 179 -10.94 -37.51 0.32
C ALA A 179 -11.48 -36.26 1.04
N THR A 180 -11.36 -36.21 2.38
CA THR A 180 -12.04 -35.21 3.20
C THR A 180 -11.18 -33.97 3.45
N LEU A 181 -9.90 -34.13 3.81
CA LEU A 181 -9.05 -33.01 4.24
C LEU A 181 -8.91 -31.90 3.18
N PRO A 182 -8.73 -32.20 1.87
CA PRO A 182 -8.70 -31.15 0.86
C PRO A 182 -9.98 -30.30 0.84
N GLY A 183 -11.14 -30.94 0.98
CA GLY A 183 -12.44 -30.28 1.01
C GLY A 183 -12.69 -29.43 2.26
N LEU A 184 -11.95 -29.66 3.35
CA LEU A 184 -12.05 -28.87 4.60
C LEU A 184 -10.98 -27.78 4.69
N LEU A 185 -9.74 -28.08 4.31
CA LEU A 185 -8.60 -27.18 4.51
C LEU A 185 -8.54 -26.07 3.46
N CYS A 186 -8.85 -26.37 2.20
CA CYS A 186 -8.81 -25.36 1.13
C CYS A 186 -9.79 -24.20 1.34
N PRO A 187 -11.06 -24.44 1.72
CA PRO A 187 -11.98 -23.35 2.08
C PRO A 187 -11.50 -22.52 3.27
N VAL A 188 -10.86 -23.14 4.27
CA VAL A 188 -10.30 -22.40 5.40
C VAL A 188 -9.14 -21.49 4.96
N VAL A 189 -8.26 -21.96 4.07
CA VAL A 189 -7.20 -21.12 3.50
C VAL A 189 -7.81 -19.95 2.70
N ASP A 190 -8.86 -20.19 1.91
CA ASP A 190 -9.58 -19.13 1.19
C ASP A 190 -10.14 -18.05 2.12
N ILE A 191 -10.81 -18.44 3.19
CA ILE A 191 -11.33 -17.51 4.21
C ILE A 191 -10.19 -16.68 4.80
N VAL A 192 -9.10 -17.32 5.20
CA VAL A 192 -7.97 -16.63 5.85
C VAL A 192 -7.29 -15.65 4.89
N ILE A 193 -7.11 -16.02 3.62
CA ILE A 193 -6.53 -15.12 2.61
C ILE A 193 -7.45 -13.92 2.36
N ASN A 194 -8.76 -14.12 2.30
CA ASN A 194 -9.73 -13.03 2.18
C ASN A 194 -9.69 -12.09 3.39
N LEU A 195 -9.53 -12.61 4.61
CA LEU A 195 -9.35 -11.78 5.81
C LEU A 195 -8.07 -10.95 5.76
N VAL A 196 -6.96 -11.54 5.31
CA VAL A 196 -5.69 -10.81 5.12
C VAL A 196 -5.85 -9.73 4.04
N ASN A 197 -6.57 -10.02 2.96
CA ASN A 197 -6.87 -9.03 1.91
C ASN A 197 -7.63 -7.83 2.48
N ILE A 198 -8.67 -8.04 3.30
CA ILE A 198 -9.42 -6.95 3.93
C ILE A 198 -8.49 -6.05 4.76
N GLN A 199 -7.58 -6.66 5.53
CA GLN A 199 -6.61 -5.90 6.33
C GLN A 199 -5.64 -5.12 5.45
N LEU A 200 -5.12 -5.73 4.38
CA LEU A 200 -4.22 -5.07 3.44
C LEU A 200 -4.90 -3.91 2.71
N MET A 201 -6.12 -4.12 2.20
CA MET A 201 -6.88 -3.08 1.51
C MET A 201 -7.19 -1.90 2.42
N GLY A 202 -7.46 -2.14 3.71
CA GLY A 202 -7.62 -1.08 4.70
C GLY A 202 -6.37 -0.21 4.91
N THR A 203 -5.19 -0.69 4.52
CA THR A 203 -3.94 0.10 4.56
C THR A 203 -3.64 0.82 3.26
N LEU A 204 -4.02 0.25 2.10
CA LEU A 204 -3.76 0.83 0.79
C LEU A 204 -4.74 1.95 0.43
N ASN A 205 -6.00 1.79 0.85
CA ASN A 205 -7.05 2.80 0.66
C ASN A 205 -7.20 3.63 1.94
N ALA A 206 -6.44 4.71 2.03
CA ALA A 206 -6.34 5.51 3.25
C ALA A 206 -6.42 7.01 2.98
N VAL A 207 -7.15 7.73 3.83
CA VAL A 207 -7.19 9.20 3.83
C VAL A 207 -6.30 9.70 4.96
N ILE A 208 -5.19 10.35 4.60
CA ILE A 208 -4.22 10.88 5.56
C ILE A 208 -4.39 12.39 5.69
N PRO A 209 -4.72 12.92 6.88
CA PRO A 209 -4.81 14.36 7.09
C PRO A 209 -3.42 15.00 7.11
N VAL A 210 -3.30 16.14 6.42
CA VAL A 210 -2.09 16.95 6.34
C VAL A 210 -2.32 18.23 7.15
N GLY A 211 -2.19 18.11 8.46
CA GLY A 211 -2.47 19.20 9.41
C GLY A 211 -3.89 19.74 9.23
N THR A 212 -4.01 21.06 9.19
CA THR A 212 -5.27 21.76 8.89
C THR A 212 -5.37 22.18 7.42
N ALA A 213 -4.39 21.84 6.57
CA ALA A 213 -4.31 22.32 5.20
C ALA A 213 -5.15 21.49 4.22
N GLY A 214 -5.35 20.20 4.52
CA GLY A 214 -6.16 19.30 3.71
C GLY A 214 -5.87 17.82 3.97
N THR A 215 -6.07 16.99 2.96
CA THR A 215 -5.92 15.53 3.04
C THR A 215 -5.21 14.96 1.81
N ILE A 216 -4.58 13.81 1.96
CA ILE A 216 -4.09 12.99 0.84
C ILE A 216 -4.88 11.69 0.86
N HIS A 217 -5.56 11.38 -0.24
CA HIS A 217 -6.28 10.12 -0.40
C HIS A 217 -5.42 9.17 -1.23
N TYR A 218 -4.88 8.16 -0.56
CA TYR A 218 -4.21 7.04 -1.21
C TYR A 218 -5.24 5.99 -1.59
N GLN A 219 -5.13 5.49 -2.81
CA GLN A 219 -5.96 4.39 -3.29
C GLN A 219 -5.17 3.55 -4.29
N LEU A 220 -5.56 2.29 -4.44
CA LEU A 220 -5.01 1.45 -5.49
C LEU A 220 -5.43 1.98 -6.87
N ALA A 221 -4.49 2.05 -7.81
CA ALA A 221 -4.74 2.62 -9.13
C ALA A 221 -4.94 1.52 -10.18
N SER A 222 -4.22 0.40 -10.07
CA SER A 222 -4.30 -0.74 -11.00
C SER A 222 -4.39 -2.07 -10.26
N LEU A 223 -4.60 -3.15 -11.03
CA LEU A 223 -4.48 -4.50 -10.52
C LEU A 223 -3.00 -4.79 -10.12
N PRO A 224 -2.74 -5.29 -8.90
CA PRO A 224 -1.42 -5.73 -8.48
C PRO A 224 -0.86 -6.76 -9.45
N PHE A 225 0.42 -6.64 -9.77
CA PHE A 225 1.09 -7.56 -10.70
C PHE A 225 2.34 -8.17 -10.08
N THR A 226 2.67 -9.39 -10.50
CA THR A 226 3.85 -10.10 -10.04
C THR A 226 4.90 -10.16 -11.15
N SER A 227 6.14 -9.80 -10.82
CA SER A 227 7.28 -9.87 -11.75
C SER A 227 8.08 -11.17 -11.61
N GLY A 228 7.80 -11.97 -10.58
CA GLY A 228 8.63 -13.11 -10.14
C GLY A 228 9.63 -12.74 -9.06
N LEU A 229 10.07 -11.48 -9.01
CA LEU A 229 11.00 -10.97 -7.99
C LEU A 229 10.27 -10.14 -6.93
N PHE A 230 9.22 -9.43 -7.34
CA PHE A 230 8.45 -8.55 -6.47
C PHE A 230 6.96 -8.53 -6.87
N LEU A 231 6.13 -8.12 -5.92
CA LEU A 231 4.74 -7.72 -6.15
C LEU A 231 4.73 -6.20 -6.38
N GLY A 232 4.30 -5.78 -7.56
CA GLY A 232 4.12 -4.39 -7.94
C GLY A 232 2.71 -3.90 -7.59
N LEU A 233 2.64 -2.71 -7.01
CA LEU A 233 1.41 -2.00 -6.68
C LEU A 233 1.49 -0.59 -7.24
N ASP A 234 0.51 -0.21 -8.04
CA ASP A 234 0.33 1.16 -8.51
C ASP A 234 -0.70 1.84 -7.63
N LEU A 235 -0.35 3.01 -7.09
CA LEU A 235 -1.16 3.78 -6.17
C LEU A 235 -1.42 5.18 -6.74
N ASP A 236 -2.62 5.67 -6.54
CA ASP A 236 -2.99 7.06 -6.78
C ASP A 236 -3.00 7.81 -5.44
N GLY A 237 -2.63 9.08 -5.49
CA GLY A 237 -2.45 9.95 -4.34
C GLY A 237 -3.16 11.28 -4.52
N ALA A 238 -4.48 11.30 -4.42
CA ALA A 238 -5.25 12.53 -4.63
C ALA A 238 -5.00 13.53 -3.48
N VAL A 239 -4.28 14.61 -3.77
CA VAL A 239 -4.02 15.71 -2.82
C VAL A 239 -5.19 16.69 -2.83
N LYS A 240 -5.88 16.82 -1.70
CA LYS A 240 -7.09 17.64 -1.55
C LYS A 240 -6.86 18.77 -0.55
N GLN A 241 -7.26 19.98 -0.92
CA GLN A 241 -7.29 21.14 -0.04
C GLN A 241 -8.51 21.10 0.88
N VAL A 242 -8.47 21.89 1.97
CA VAL A 242 -9.69 22.24 2.72
C VAL A 242 -10.71 22.85 1.74
N GLY A 243 -11.92 22.29 1.72
CA GLY A 243 -12.95 22.63 0.73
C GLY A 243 -13.12 21.60 -0.39
N GLY A 244 -12.24 20.60 -0.49
CA GLY A 244 -12.40 19.43 -1.36
C GLY A 244 -11.78 19.54 -2.76
N SER A 245 -11.24 20.71 -3.12
CA SER A 245 -10.53 20.92 -4.38
C SER A 245 -9.26 20.07 -4.47
N ILE A 246 -9.08 19.38 -5.60
CA ILE A 246 -7.91 18.54 -5.86
C ILE A 246 -6.78 19.40 -6.45
N ILE A 247 -5.56 19.26 -5.94
CA ILE A 247 -4.36 19.87 -6.52
C ILE A 247 -3.90 18.98 -7.68
N PRO A 248 -3.89 19.50 -8.93
CA PRO A 248 -3.53 18.70 -10.09
C PRO A 248 -2.05 18.32 -10.03
N HIS A 249 -1.77 17.07 -10.36
CA HIS A 249 -0.42 16.55 -10.54
C HIS A 249 -0.46 15.42 -11.57
N ASP A 250 0.70 15.13 -12.14
CA ASP A 250 0.87 13.97 -13.01
C ASP A 250 0.81 12.69 -12.19
N SER A 251 -0.22 11.92 -12.45
CA SER A 251 -0.45 10.61 -11.86
C SER A 251 -0.03 9.49 -12.80
N SER A 252 0.86 9.62 -13.77
CA SER A 252 1.23 8.44 -14.61
C SER A 252 2.12 7.44 -13.85
N ALA A 253 1.95 6.14 -14.12
CA ALA A 253 2.72 5.08 -13.45
C ALA A 253 4.24 5.25 -13.62
N SER A 254 5.02 4.96 -12.56
CA SER A 254 6.48 5.14 -12.59
C SER A 254 7.19 3.81 -12.77
N ALA A 255 8.32 3.83 -13.49
CA ALA A 255 9.17 2.65 -13.58
C ALA A 255 9.70 2.28 -12.19
N LEU A 256 9.40 1.04 -11.77
CA LEU A 256 9.88 0.52 -10.49
C LEU A 256 11.37 0.15 -10.61
N PRO A 257 12.24 0.68 -9.73
CA PRO A 257 13.63 0.27 -9.69
C PRO A 257 13.74 -1.17 -9.15
N PRO A 258 14.87 -1.86 -9.37
CA PRO A 258 15.09 -3.18 -8.82
C PRO A 258 15.02 -3.14 -7.29
N LEU A 259 14.27 -4.08 -6.72
CA LEU A 259 14.02 -4.14 -5.28
C LEU A 259 15.30 -4.45 -4.45
N LEU A 260 16.30 -5.07 -5.08
CA LEU A 260 17.54 -5.53 -4.43
C LEU A 260 17.22 -6.31 -3.13
N ASP A 261 18.06 -6.19 -2.09
CA ASP A 261 17.86 -6.81 -0.76
C ASP A 261 16.88 -6.03 0.15
N LYS A 262 16.08 -5.10 -0.39
CA LYS A 262 15.11 -4.34 0.38
C LYS A 262 13.77 -5.06 0.45
N PHE A 263 13.04 -4.86 1.55
CA PHE A 263 11.71 -5.45 1.71
C PHE A 263 10.64 -4.75 0.87
N LEU A 264 10.78 -3.43 0.74
CA LEU A 264 9.81 -2.52 0.14
C LEU A 264 10.58 -1.39 -0.57
N VAL A 265 10.12 -1.01 -1.75
CA VAL A 265 10.57 0.21 -2.43
C VAL A 265 9.34 1.01 -2.85
N LEU A 266 9.34 2.31 -2.56
CA LEU A 266 8.29 3.24 -2.94
C LEU A 266 8.89 4.30 -3.88
N VAL A 267 8.23 4.53 -5.00
CA VAL A 267 8.56 5.54 -6.00
C VAL A 267 7.53 6.64 -5.92
N LEU A 268 8.01 7.87 -5.74
CA LEU A 268 7.19 9.08 -5.67
C LEU A 268 7.57 9.99 -6.84
N ARG A 269 6.59 10.44 -7.62
CA ARG A 269 6.86 11.43 -8.66
C ARG A 269 7.10 12.82 -8.09
N GLN A 270 7.95 13.58 -8.78
CA GLN A 270 8.20 14.99 -8.50
C GLN A 270 6.91 15.84 -8.49
N SER A 271 6.00 15.57 -9.43
CA SER A 271 4.68 16.22 -9.55
C SER A 271 3.83 16.01 -8.28
N PHE A 272 3.76 14.79 -7.79
CA PHE A 272 3.03 14.45 -6.56
C PHE A 272 3.62 15.17 -5.34
N ILE A 273 4.95 15.14 -5.17
CA ILE A 273 5.58 15.84 -4.03
C ILE A 273 5.37 17.35 -4.14
N SER A 274 5.40 17.94 -5.34
CA SER A 274 5.11 19.36 -5.56
C SER A 274 3.66 19.73 -5.17
N ALA A 275 2.70 18.86 -5.49
CA ALA A 275 1.31 19.04 -5.05
C ALA A 275 1.16 18.98 -3.53
N VAL A 276 1.85 18.04 -2.87
CA VAL A 276 1.88 17.94 -1.40
C VAL A 276 2.55 19.16 -0.77
N LEU A 277 3.65 19.67 -1.35
CA LEU A 277 4.30 20.89 -0.90
C LEU A 277 3.39 22.12 -1.05
N SER A 278 2.62 22.19 -2.14
CA SER A 278 1.63 23.26 -2.34
C SER A 278 0.54 23.24 -1.28
N LEU A 279 0.19 22.05 -0.79
CA LEU A 279 -0.72 21.89 0.33
C LEU A 279 -0.08 22.33 1.65
N LEU A 280 1.18 21.93 1.91
CA LEU A 280 1.89 22.18 3.17
C LEU A 280 2.35 23.63 3.34
N ILE A 281 2.89 24.24 2.28
CA ILE A 281 3.51 25.56 2.32
C ILE A 281 2.46 26.61 1.91
N GLN A 282 1.51 26.84 2.82
CA GLN A 282 0.54 27.94 2.70
C GLN A 282 0.96 29.09 3.61
N ILE A 283 2.01 29.82 3.21
CA ILE A 283 2.49 30.97 3.98
C ILE A 283 1.55 32.16 3.71
N PRO A 284 0.81 32.67 4.71
CA PRO A 284 -0.03 33.83 4.53
C PRO A 284 0.83 35.06 4.19
N PRO A 285 0.31 36.03 3.42
CA PRO A 285 1.03 37.27 3.16
C PRO A 285 1.43 37.97 4.45
N GLN A 286 2.73 38.17 4.66
CA GLN A 286 3.26 38.84 5.85
C GLN A 286 3.51 40.30 5.52
N THR A 287 2.99 41.20 6.34
CA THR A 287 3.23 42.64 6.20
C THR A 287 3.85 43.16 7.48
N PHE A 288 4.97 43.85 7.37
CA PHE A 288 5.66 44.44 8.52
C PHE A 288 6.21 45.82 8.15
N ILE A 289 6.45 46.61 9.19
CA ILE A 289 7.07 47.93 9.06
C ILE A 289 8.58 47.72 9.02
N CYS A 290 9.26 48.39 8.09
CA CYS A 290 10.69 48.32 7.89
C CYS A 290 11.41 49.08 9.02
N THR A 291 11.62 48.41 10.16
CA THR A 291 12.32 48.98 11.30
C THR A 291 13.48 48.08 11.75
N PRO A 292 14.53 48.64 12.39
CA PRO A 292 15.69 47.86 12.83
C PRO A 292 15.36 46.75 13.83
N GLU A 293 14.24 46.87 14.55
CA GLU A 293 13.74 45.86 15.47
C GLU A 293 13.24 44.60 14.74
N PHE A 294 12.74 44.74 13.50
CA PHE A 294 12.28 43.61 12.70
C PHE A 294 13.43 42.91 11.97
N PHE A 295 14.35 43.69 11.37
CA PHE A 295 15.60 43.15 10.82
C PHE A 295 16.71 44.20 10.79
N SER A 296 17.94 43.78 11.07
CA SER A 296 19.10 44.66 11.24
C SER A 296 19.44 45.51 10.01
N GLY A 297 19.00 45.11 8.82
CA GLY A 297 19.22 45.82 7.56
C GLY A 297 18.19 46.92 7.23
N ALA A 298 17.18 47.15 8.08
CA ALA A 298 16.03 47.98 7.74
C ALA A 298 16.38 49.43 7.38
N SER A 299 17.23 50.10 8.17
CA SER A 299 17.62 51.49 7.89
C SER A 299 18.33 51.65 6.55
N ARG A 300 19.21 50.70 6.20
CA ARG A 300 19.93 50.70 4.92
C ARG A 300 18.99 50.47 3.74
N LEU A 301 18.01 49.58 3.90
CA LEU A 301 17.02 49.33 2.86
C LEU A 301 16.10 50.54 2.65
N GLN A 302 15.68 51.19 3.74
CA GLN A 302 14.86 52.40 3.67
C GLN A 302 15.60 53.53 2.94
N GLU A 303 16.87 53.76 3.27
CA GLU A 303 17.71 54.73 2.58
C GLU A 303 17.83 54.40 1.09
N ALA A 304 18.17 53.15 0.74
CA ALA A 304 18.28 52.71 -0.64
C ALA A 304 16.98 52.94 -1.44
N ILE A 305 15.82 52.60 -0.87
CA ILE A 305 14.52 52.80 -1.54
C ILE A 305 14.22 54.31 -1.71
N THR A 306 14.55 55.14 -0.73
CA THR A 306 14.38 56.60 -0.88
C THR A 306 15.28 57.20 -1.96
N THR A 307 16.48 56.64 -2.18
CA THR A 307 17.36 57.08 -3.28
C THR A 307 16.86 56.65 -4.67
N LEU A 308 16.10 55.57 -4.76
CA LEU A 308 15.48 55.11 -6.01
C LEU A 308 14.25 55.94 -6.42
N ALA A 309 13.74 56.81 -5.53
CA ALA A 309 12.58 57.63 -5.82
C ALA A 309 12.92 58.71 -6.88
N PRO A 310 12.10 58.88 -7.94
CA PRO A 310 12.34 59.91 -8.96
C PRO A 310 12.43 61.31 -8.36
N ALA A 311 13.29 62.17 -8.93
CA ALA A 311 13.56 63.52 -8.43
C ALA A 311 12.31 64.43 -8.30
N GLY A 312 11.19 64.08 -8.95
CA GLY A 312 9.91 64.78 -8.87
C GLY A 312 8.84 64.12 -7.97
N CYS A 313 9.12 62.98 -7.34
CA CYS A 313 8.15 62.31 -6.47
C CYS A 313 8.11 62.97 -5.08
N SER A 314 7.43 64.11 -4.98
CA SER A 314 7.17 64.78 -3.68
C SER A 314 6.45 63.87 -2.69
N MET A 315 5.61 62.97 -3.19
CA MET A 315 4.86 61.98 -2.41
C MET A 315 5.74 60.87 -1.82
N CYS A 316 6.92 60.60 -2.40
CA CYS A 316 7.84 59.56 -1.94
C CYS A 316 8.78 60.03 -0.81
N ARG A 317 8.89 61.35 -0.60
CA ARG A 317 9.78 61.98 0.40
C ARG A 317 9.09 62.27 1.73
N GLY A 318 7.98 61.59 2.02
CA GLY A 318 7.23 61.75 3.27
C GLY A 318 7.90 61.07 4.48
N THR A 319 7.46 61.43 5.69
CA THR A 319 7.91 60.84 6.98
C THR A 319 7.24 59.52 7.34
N SER A 320 6.27 59.08 6.53
CA SER A 320 5.54 57.84 6.77
C SER A 320 6.48 56.63 6.68
N PRO A 321 6.34 55.65 7.60
CA PRO A 321 7.25 54.52 7.65
C PRO A 321 7.06 53.61 6.43
N LEU A 322 8.16 53.05 5.94
CA LEU A 322 8.16 52.08 4.85
C LEU A 322 7.61 50.74 5.36
N SER A 323 6.67 50.16 4.63
CA SER A 323 6.13 48.82 4.91
C SER A 323 6.55 47.85 3.81
N ILE A 324 6.80 46.60 4.19
CA ILE A 324 7.14 45.51 3.28
C ILE A 324 6.08 44.43 3.43
N LYS A 325 5.51 44.03 2.30
CA LYS A 325 4.64 42.87 2.21
C LYS A 325 5.32 41.77 1.41
N LEU A 326 5.44 40.60 2.03
CA LEU A 326 5.93 39.37 1.44
C LEU A 326 4.75 38.44 1.18
N ALA A 327 4.63 37.93 -0.03
CA ALA A 327 3.61 36.95 -0.38
C ALA A 327 4.21 35.89 -1.30
N LEU A 328 3.82 34.63 -1.14
CA LEU A 328 4.17 33.60 -2.12
C LEU A 328 3.53 33.93 -3.47
N SER A 329 4.30 33.71 -4.54
CA SER A 329 3.91 33.94 -5.93
C SER A 329 3.77 32.59 -6.63
N GLY A 330 2.56 32.05 -6.70
CA GLY A 330 2.34 30.71 -7.25
C GLY A 330 2.67 29.59 -6.27
N ASN A 331 2.85 28.39 -6.80
CA ASN A 331 2.97 27.16 -6.02
C ASN A 331 4.44 26.74 -5.85
N PRO A 332 4.83 26.22 -4.67
CA PRO A 332 6.15 25.64 -4.47
C PRO A 332 6.35 24.43 -5.37
N LEU A 333 7.55 24.32 -5.95
CA LEU A 333 7.94 23.18 -6.78
C LEU A 333 9.13 22.49 -6.15
N ILE A 334 9.20 21.16 -6.25
CA ILE A 334 10.42 20.42 -5.94
C ILE A 334 11.03 19.93 -7.25
N LEU A 335 12.35 20.02 -7.35
CA LEU A 335 13.17 19.45 -8.40
C LEU A 335 13.95 18.29 -7.79
N LEU A 336 13.76 17.09 -8.34
CA LEU A 336 14.45 15.89 -7.92
C LEU A 336 15.51 15.53 -8.95
N GLU A 337 16.77 15.63 -8.54
CA GLU A 337 17.95 15.25 -9.30
C GLU A 337 18.63 14.06 -8.64
N GLU A 338 19.60 13.46 -9.32
CA GLU A 338 20.39 12.38 -8.71
C GLU A 338 21.10 12.90 -7.45
N ASN A 339 20.82 12.26 -6.30
CA ASN A 339 21.38 12.61 -4.99
C ASN A 339 21.11 14.04 -4.50
N LYS A 340 20.16 14.75 -5.10
CA LYS A 340 19.87 16.15 -4.78
C LYS A 340 18.40 16.46 -4.94
N ALA A 341 17.85 17.22 -4.00
CA ALA A 341 16.51 17.78 -4.12
C ALA A 341 16.55 19.29 -3.84
N THR A 342 15.81 20.06 -4.63
CA THR A 342 15.75 21.52 -4.50
C THR A 342 14.30 21.97 -4.52
N VAL A 343 13.89 22.79 -3.55
CA VAL A 343 12.56 23.40 -3.52
C VAL A 343 12.66 24.83 -4.04
N GLU A 344 11.91 25.11 -5.10
CA GLU A 344 11.79 26.44 -5.68
C GLU A 344 10.58 27.16 -5.12
N LEU A 345 10.80 28.38 -4.61
CA LEU A 345 9.78 29.27 -4.08
C LEU A 345 9.89 30.63 -4.75
N SER A 346 8.83 31.07 -5.39
CA SER A 346 8.72 32.46 -5.86
C SER A 346 8.03 33.32 -4.80
N VAL A 347 8.61 34.47 -4.47
CA VAL A 347 8.09 35.42 -3.47
C VAL A 347 7.90 36.78 -4.13
N MET A 348 6.70 37.35 -4.02
CA MET A 348 6.44 38.75 -4.31
C MET A 348 6.80 39.60 -3.09
N ILE A 349 7.62 40.62 -3.31
CA ILE A 349 8.04 41.60 -2.32
C ILE A 349 7.49 42.95 -2.76
N GLN A 350 6.55 43.48 -1.98
CA GLN A 350 5.94 44.78 -2.22
C GLN A 350 6.41 45.75 -1.14
N ALA A 351 7.16 46.77 -1.54
CA ALA A 351 7.57 47.87 -0.68
C ALA A 351 6.63 49.06 -0.92
N PHE A 352 5.97 49.54 0.14
CA PHE A 352 4.95 50.58 0.03
C PHE A 352 4.93 51.50 1.25
N ILE A 353 4.37 52.69 1.08
CA ILE A 353 4.11 53.64 2.16
C ILE A 353 2.60 53.70 2.39
N GLN A 354 2.18 53.53 3.64
CA GLN A 354 0.79 53.70 4.04
C GLN A 354 0.58 55.12 4.58
N ARG A 355 -0.26 55.90 3.91
CA ARG A 355 -0.57 57.27 4.31
C ARG A 355 -1.69 57.31 5.35
N LEU A 356 -1.62 58.28 6.26
CA LEU A 356 -2.68 58.57 7.24
C LEU A 356 -4.00 58.97 6.55
N ASP A 357 -3.91 59.51 5.33
CA ASP A 357 -5.02 60.09 4.56
C ASP A 357 -5.58 59.12 3.49
N GLY A 358 -5.18 57.84 3.51
CA GLY A 358 -5.81 56.78 2.71
C GLY A 358 -4.87 55.95 1.83
N PRO A 359 -4.54 56.39 0.58
CA PRO A 359 -4.04 55.49 -0.45
C PRO A 359 -2.65 54.92 -0.15
N ILE A 360 -2.47 53.64 -0.46
CA ILE A 360 -1.19 52.93 -0.41
C ILE A 360 -0.33 53.37 -1.61
N LEU A 361 0.84 53.93 -1.33
CA LEU A 361 1.82 54.28 -2.37
C LEU A 361 2.79 53.12 -2.54
N ASN A 362 2.67 52.37 -3.64
CA ASN A 362 3.62 51.32 -4.01
C ASN A 362 4.89 51.94 -4.57
N LEU A 363 6.03 51.68 -3.92
CA LEU A 363 7.33 52.18 -4.35
C LEU A 363 8.06 51.15 -5.22
N LEU A 364 8.01 49.88 -4.81
CA LEU A 364 8.71 48.80 -5.46
C LEU A 364 7.89 47.52 -5.41
N LEU A 365 7.87 46.80 -6.52
CA LEU A 365 7.31 45.46 -6.61
C LEU A 365 8.38 44.56 -7.22
N LEU A 366 8.91 43.65 -6.43
CA LEU A 366 9.92 42.68 -6.86
C LEU A 366 9.31 41.27 -6.82
N LYS A 367 9.82 40.42 -7.70
CA LYS A 367 9.67 38.97 -7.62
C LYS A 367 11.05 38.38 -7.36
N ALA A 368 11.18 37.58 -6.32
CA ALA A 368 12.40 36.86 -5.99
C ALA A 368 12.12 35.36 -6.08
N ASP A 369 12.96 34.64 -6.83
CA ASP A 369 12.90 33.18 -6.93
C ASP A 369 13.99 32.59 -6.05
N LEU A 370 13.60 31.78 -5.07
CA LEU A 370 14.45 31.19 -4.04
C LEU A 370 14.60 29.69 -4.31
N GLY A 371 15.83 29.22 -4.38
CA GLY A 371 16.16 27.79 -4.40
C GLY A 371 16.63 27.32 -3.03
N LEU A 372 15.86 26.43 -2.39
CA LEU A 372 16.19 25.84 -1.10
C LEU A 372 16.69 24.41 -1.30
N ASN A 373 17.79 24.05 -0.64
CA ASN A 373 18.23 22.66 -0.61
C ASN A 373 17.28 21.83 0.28
N ALA A 374 16.83 20.69 -0.22
CA ALA A 374 15.88 19.81 0.45
C ALA A 374 16.52 18.47 0.80
N GLN A 375 16.52 18.13 2.08
CA GLN A 375 16.93 16.82 2.57
C GLN A 375 15.69 15.96 2.83
N VAL A 376 15.61 14.83 2.14
CA VAL A 376 14.49 13.88 2.29
C VAL A 376 14.89 12.76 3.25
N SER A 377 14.04 12.47 4.22
CA SER A 377 14.24 11.40 5.21
C SER A 377 12.92 10.73 5.57
N ILE A 378 12.99 9.55 6.19
CA ILE A 378 11.83 8.82 6.68
C ILE A 378 11.94 8.72 8.20
N ALA A 379 10.94 9.24 8.91
CA ALA A 379 10.86 9.18 10.37
C ALA A 379 9.43 8.88 10.82
N GLY A 380 9.26 7.89 11.69
CA GLY A 380 7.94 7.53 12.25
C GLY A 380 6.90 7.14 11.19
N GLY A 381 7.30 6.50 10.09
CA GLY A 381 6.41 6.15 8.98
C GLY A 381 5.98 7.34 8.11
N ARG A 382 6.65 8.49 8.23
CA ARG A 382 6.37 9.70 7.45
C ARG A 382 7.58 10.11 6.63
N LEU A 383 7.32 10.68 5.46
CA LEU A 383 8.33 11.39 4.69
C LEU A 383 8.54 12.78 5.30
N VAL A 384 9.78 13.12 5.61
CA VAL A 384 10.17 14.40 6.20
C VAL A 384 11.11 15.12 5.24
N LEU A 385 10.76 16.37 4.91
CA LEU A 385 11.61 17.27 4.14
C LEU A 385 12.21 18.34 5.07
N GLY A 386 13.53 18.33 5.21
CA GLY A 386 14.29 19.42 5.83
C GLY A 386 14.71 20.43 4.76
N LEU A 387 14.41 21.72 4.95
CA LEU A 387 14.76 22.78 4.01
C LEU A 387 15.90 23.63 4.57
N SER A 388 16.84 23.99 3.72
CA SER A 388 17.97 24.86 4.06
C SER A 388 18.30 25.83 2.93
N LEU A 389 18.82 27.00 3.29
CA LEU A 389 19.41 27.93 2.33
C LEU A 389 20.78 27.37 1.92
N GLY A 390 21.02 27.28 0.61
CA GLY A 390 22.25 26.75 0.03
C GLY A 390 23.47 27.63 0.25
#